data_AF-A0A836ZQG4-F1
#
_entry.id   AF-A0A836ZQG4-F1
#
_cell.length_a   1.000
_cell.length_b   1.000
_cell.length_c   1.000
_cell.angle_alpha   90.00
_cell.angle_beta   90.00
_cell.angle_gamma   90.00
#
_symmetry.space_group_name_H-M   'P 1'
#
loop_
_entity.id
_entity.type
_entity.pdbx_description
1 polymer ?
#
loop_
_entity_poly.entity_id
_entity_poly.type
_entity_poly.pdbx_seq_one_letter_code
_entity_poly.pdbx_strand_id
1 'polypeptide(L)'
;MPTTDSAQRYIGLIAATVFVLALAGFGATLPGYLQASHPVALLGAQGVPHALGFNLIAFVLVGALGMVTGVSLLARMPAKASWSLRVGGQLIVLAGLAFLGMGMLPLDPTDLDGRASQAHATAWLLWAVAFVPGMLLIAAALLNDATTR
;
A
#
# COMPACT_ATOMS: atom_id res chain seq x y z
N MET A 1 3.78 8.23 28.63
CA MET A 1 3.57 8.49 27.19
C MET A 1 2.37 7.69 26.68
N PRO A 2 1.12 8.17 26.83
CA PRO A 2 -0.09 7.47 26.39
C PRO A 2 -0.57 7.87 24.98
N THR A 3 0.05 8.88 24.34
CA THR A 3 -0.41 9.52 23.10
C THR A 3 0.00 8.78 21.82
N THR A 4 1.07 7.98 21.87
CA THR A 4 1.57 7.20 20.72
C THR A 4 0.66 6.01 20.40
N ASP A 5 0.00 5.45 21.40
CA ASP A 5 -0.84 4.25 21.28
C ASP A 5 -2.14 4.51 20.52
N SER A 6 -2.77 5.67 20.76
CA SER A 6 -3.97 6.11 20.06
C SER A 6 -3.68 6.49 18.61
N ALA A 7 -2.59 7.21 18.35
CA ALA A 7 -2.21 7.61 17.00
C ALA A 7 -1.90 6.39 16.10
N GLN A 8 -1.23 5.36 16.65
CA GLN A 8 -0.91 4.14 15.91
C GLN A 8 -2.13 3.35 15.42
N ARG A 9 -3.25 3.42 16.14
CA ARG A 9 -4.50 2.75 15.73
C ARG A 9 -5.08 3.30 14.43
N TYR A 10 -4.76 4.55 14.09
CA TYR A 10 -5.32 5.23 12.93
C TYR A 10 -4.37 5.26 11.73
N ILE A 11 -3.12 4.82 11.84
CA ILE A 11 -2.15 4.93 10.73
C ILE A 11 -2.65 4.23 9.45
N GLY A 12 -3.19 3.00 9.58
CA GLY A 12 -3.75 2.29 8.44
C GLY A 12 -4.95 3.01 7.81
N LEU A 13 -5.83 3.59 8.64
CA LEU A 13 -6.96 4.38 8.17
C LEU A 13 -6.49 5.66 7.48
N ILE A 14 -5.53 6.37 8.06
CA ILE A 14 -4.91 7.56 7.47
C ILE A 14 -4.28 7.21 6.12
N ALA A 15 -3.55 6.11 6.02
CA ALA A 15 -2.96 5.66 4.75
C ALA A 15 -4.03 5.42 3.69
N ALA A 16 -5.11 4.72 4.03
CA ALA A 16 -6.23 4.49 3.12
C ALA A 16 -6.92 5.81 2.70
N THR A 17 -7.18 6.71 3.65
CA THR A 17 -7.79 8.01 3.36
C THR A 17 -6.90 8.87 2.47
N VAL A 18 -5.60 8.96 2.77
CA VAL A 18 -4.62 9.68 1.94
C VAL A 18 -4.58 9.12 0.52
N PHE A 19 -4.56 7.79 0.38
CA PHE A 19 -4.59 7.13 -0.92
C PHE A 19 -5.85 7.48 -1.71
N VAL A 20 -7.02 7.36 -1.11
CA VAL A 20 -8.30 7.66 -1.76
C VAL A 20 -8.39 9.13 -2.17
N LEU A 21 -7.96 10.05 -1.30
CA LEU A 21 -7.97 11.49 -1.60
C LEU A 21 -6.97 11.86 -2.70
N ALA A 22 -5.77 11.27 -2.68
CA ALA A 22 -4.80 11.47 -3.75
C ALA A 22 -5.33 10.91 -5.08
N LEU A 23 -5.91 9.71 -5.07
CA LEU A 23 -6.50 9.11 -6.26
C LEU A 23 -7.64 9.95 -6.84
N ALA A 24 -8.56 10.41 -5.99
CA ALA A 24 -9.67 11.27 -6.41
C ALA A 24 -9.18 12.64 -6.91
N GLY A 25 -8.27 13.28 -6.17
CA GLY A 25 -7.76 14.61 -6.47
C GLY A 25 -6.96 14.65 -7.77
N PHE A 26 -5.96 13.78 -7.91
CA PHE A 26 -5.15 13.74 -9.14
C PHE A 26 -5.96 13.19 -10.33
N GLY A 27 -6.84 12.21 -10.10
CA GLY A 27 -7.75 11.71 -11.13
C GLY A 27 -8.67 12.80 -11.69
N ALA A 28 -9.17 13.71 -10.85
CA ALA A 28 -10.00 14.83 -11.29
C ALA A 28 -9.23 15.87 -12.13
N THR A 29 -7.90 15.92 -12.04
CA THR A 29 -7.05 16.84 -12.82
C THR A 29 -6.68 16.31 -14.20
N LEU A 30 -6.92 15.03 -14.49
CA LEU A 30 -6.56 14.40 -15.76
C LEU A 30 -7.80 14.20 -16.65
N PRO A 31 -7.97 15.00 -17.73
CA PRO A 31 -9.13 14.87 -18.61
C PRO A 31 -9.27 13.47 -19.19
N GLY A 32 -10.49 12.92 -19.15
CA GLY A 32 -10.78 11.57 -19.66
C GLY A 32 -10.37 10.42 -18.74
N TYR A 33 -9.71 10.70 -17.61
CA TYR A 33 -9.37 9.67 -16.64
C TYR A 33 -10.62 9.19 -15.90
N LEU A 34 -10.83 7.87 -15.93
CA LEU A 34 -11.94 7.18 -15.27
C LEU A 34 -11.38 6.16 -14.30
N GLN A 35 -11.68 6.29 -13.01
CA GLN A 35 -11.21 5.40 -11.95
C GLN A 35 -11.57 3.92 -12.18
N ALA A 36 -12.72 3.67 -12.82
CA ALA A 36 -13.22 2.33 -13.09
C ALA A 36 -12.60 1.67 -14.34
N SER A 37 -11.90 2.43 -15.18
CA SER A 37 -11.45 1.97 -16.50
C SER A 37 -9.96 2.18 -16.73
N HIS A 38 -9.32 3.07 -15.98
CA HIS A 38 -7.90 3.36 -16.09
C HIS A 38 -7.15 2.83 -14.87
N PRO A 39 -5.93 2.30 -15.05
CA PRO A 39 -5.13 1.85 -13.94
C PRO A 39 -4.69 3.05 -13.10
N VAL A 40 -4.76 2.90 -11.77
CA VAL A 40 -4.32 3.90 -10.81
C VAL A 40 -2.88 4.38 -11.05
N ALA A 41 -2.00 3.46 -11.45
CA ALA A 41 -0.60 3.76 -11.74
C ALA A 41 -0.41 4.73 -12.92
N LEU A 42 -1.42 4.90 -13.79
CA LEU A 42 -1.38 5.88 -14.88
C LEU A 42 -1.19 7.30 -14.36
N LEU A 43 -1.79 7.65 -13.22
CA LEU A 43 -1.64 8.99 -12.63
C LEU A 43 -0.20 9.30 -12.18
N GLY A 44 0.62 8.27 -11.99
CA GLY A 44 2.04 8.36 -11.65
C GLY A 44 2.98 8.14 -12.83
N ALA A 45 2.45 7.94 -14.04
CA ALA A 45 3.24 7.58 -15.20
C ALA A 45 4.01 8.77 -15.79
N GLN A 46 5.11 8.47 -16.48
CA GLN A 46 5.90 9.49 -17.17
C GLN A 46 5.06 10.24 -18.20
N GLY A 47 5.26 11.55 -18.28
CA GLY A 47 4.50 12.42 -19.19
C GLY A 47 3.11 12.82 -18.68
N VAL A 48 2.62 12.25 -17.56
CA VAL A 48 1.34 12.64 -16.97
C VAL A 48 1.50 13.88 -16.08
N PRO A 49 0.61 14.89 -16.19
CA PRO A 49 0.64 16.06 -15.31
C PRO A 49 0.62 15.68 -13.83
N HIS A 50 1.49 16.31 -13.05
CA HIS A 50 1.61 16.10 -11.60
C HIS A 50 2.00 14.66 -11.18
N ALA A 51 2.51 13.82 -12.08
CA ALA A 51 2.89 12.43 -11.79
C ALA A 51 3.81 12.27 -10.58
N LEU A 52 4.80 13.14 -10.43
CA LEU A 52 5.69 13.12 -9.25
C LEU A 52 4.91 13.34 -7.95
N GLY A 53 3.98 14.29 -7.93
CA GLY A 53 3.14 14.56 -6.77
C GLY A 53 2.27 13.35 -6.42
N PHE A 54 1.69 12.71 -7.43
CA PHE A 54 0.92 11.48 -7.24
C PHE A 54 1.80 10.36 -6.67
N ASN A 55 2.97 10.12 -7.25
CA ASN A 55 3.90 9.09 -6.78
C ASN A 55 4.36 9.31 -5.34
N LEU A 56 4.64 10.56 -4.96
CA LEU A 56 5.05 10.88 -3.59
C LEU A 56 3.90 10.67 -2.57
N ILE A 57 2.67 11.06 -2.91
CA ILE A 57 1.54 11.02 -1.98
C ILE A 57 0.87 9.64 -1.99
N ALA A 58 0.48 9.13 -3.15
CA ALA A 58 -0.31 7.92 -3.29
C ALA A 58 0.53 6.64 -3.17
N PHE A 59 1.82 6.67 -3.51
CA PHE A 59 2.68 5.48 -3.43
C PHE A 59 3.70 5.57 -2.30
N VAL A 60 4.55 6.60 -2.26
CA VAL A 60 5.64 6.68 -1.27
C VAL A 60 5.11 6.89 0.14
N LEU A 61 4.29 7.92 0.37
CA LEU A 61 3.74 8.20 1.69
C LEU A 61 2.82 7.07 2.18
N VAL A 62 1.90 6.61 1.34
CA VAL A 62 0.99 5.49 1.68
C VAL A 62 1.77 4.21 1.95
N GLY A 63 2.79 3.90 1.13
CA GLY A 63 3.68 2.76 1.33
C GLY A 63 4.43 2.83 2.65
N ALA A 64 4.98 4.00 2.99
CA ALA A 64 5.65 4.23 4.27
C ALA A 64 4.69 4.04 5.46
N LEU A 65 3.47 4.60 5.39
CA LEU A 65 2.45 4.44 6.44
C LEU A 65 2.01 2.97 6.57
N GLY A 66 1.83 2.26 5.45
CA GLY A 66 1.53 0.82 5.42
C GLY A 66 2.65 -0.01 6.04
N MET A 67 3.90 0.27 5.69
CA MET A 67 5.08 -0.38 6.26
C MET A 67 5.17 -0.15 7.78
N VAL A 68 5.00 1.09 8.25
CA VAL A 68 4.98 1.43 9.67
C VAL A 68 3.85 0.70 10.40
N THR A 69 2.68 0.55 9.76
CA THR A 69 1.57 -0.24 10.30
C THR A 69 1.95 -1.70 10.49
N GLY A 70 2.56 -2.33 9.47
CA GLY A 70 3.04 -3.71 9.55
C GLY A 70 4.12 -3.91 10.62
N VAL A 71 5.12 -3.03 10.69
CA VAL A 71 6.18 -3.06 11.72
C VAL A 71 5.60 -2.88 13.12
N SER A 72 4.69 -1.91 13.28
CA SER A 72 4.03 -1.66 14.57
C SER A 72 3.21 -2.88 15.00
N LEU A 73 2.47 -3.49 14.08
CA LEU A 73 1.70 -4.70 14.34
C LEU A 73 2.63 -5.81 14.85
N LEU A 74 3.72 -6.09 14.13
CA LEU A 74 4.70 -7.13 14.48
C LEU A 74 5.39 -6.88 15.83
N ALA A 75 5.82 -5.64 16.10
CA ALA A 75 6.49 -5.28 17.33
C ALA A 75 5.60 -5.42 18.58
N ARG A 76 4.29 -5.34 18.41
CA ARG A 76 3.28 -5.41 19.47
C ARG A 76 2.67 -6.80 19.65
N MET A 77 3.04 -7.77 18.81
CA MET A 77 2.48 -9.12 18.91
C MET A 77 2.92 -9.82 20.20
N PRO A 78 2.01 -10.52 20.90
CA PRO A 78 2.40 -11.38 22.00
C PRO A 78 3.25 -12.55 21.49
N ALA A 79 4.12 -13.10 22.36
CA ALA A 79 5.00 -14.22 22.00
C ALA A 79 4.25 -15.46 21.47
N LYS A 80 2.97 -15.62 21.88
CA LYS A 80 2.07 -16.70 21.44
C LYS A 80 1.17 -16.32 20.26
N ALA A 81 1.45 -15.23 19.54
CA ALA A 81 0.69 -14.85 18.37
C ALA A 81 0.66 -15.98 17.32
N SER A 82 -0.50 -16.17 16.69
CA SER A 82 -0.69 -17.21 15.68
C SER A 82 0.25 -17.01 14.49
N TRP A 83 0.57 -18.11 13.81
CA TRP A 83 1.39 -18.08 12.60
C TRP A 83 0.79 -17.14 11.54
N SER A 84 -0.54 -17.20 11.34
CA SER A 84 -1.25 -16.36 10.37
C SER A 84 -1.09 -14.88 10.67
N LEU A 85 -1.20 -14.48 11.94
CA LEU A 85 -1.03 -13.08 12.33
C LEU A 85 0.41 -12.60 12.06
N ARG A 86 1.41 -13.43 12.41
CA ARG A 86 2.84 -13.12 12.19
C ARG A 86 3.19 -13.00 10.71
N VAL A 87 2.80 -13.97 9.89
CA VAL A 87 3.05 -13.94 8.45
C VAL A 87 2.28 -12.79 7.80
N GLY A 88 1.02 -12.59 8.17
CA GLY A 88 0.23 -11.47 7.69
C GLY A 88 0.90 -10.12 7.97
N GLY A 89 1.42 -9.91 9.18
CA GLY A 89 2.16 -8.70 9.54
C GLY A 89 3.42 -8.48 8.68
N GLN A 90 4.21 -9.53 8.41
CA GLN A 90 5.38 -9.46 7.52
C GLN A 90 4.97 -9.12 6.08
N LEU A 91 3.88 -9.69 5.59
CA LEU A 91 3.35 -9.40 4.26
C LEU A 91 2.85 -7.95 4.15
N ILE A 92 2.30 -7.35 5.21
CA ILE A 92 1.96 -5.92 5.22
C ILE A 92 3.21 -5.03 5.12
N VAL A 93 4.30 -5.40 5.79
CA VAL A 93 5.60 -4.70 5.63
C VAL A 93 6.08 -4.77 4.18
N LEU A 94 6.06 -5.96 3.58
CA LEU A 94 6.44 -6.16 2.17
C LEU A 94 5.54 -5.38 1.21
N ALA A 95 4.22 -5.35 1.47
CA ALA A 95 3.28 -4.56 0.67
C ALA A 95 3.58 -3.06 0.73
N GLY A 96 3.94 -2.53 1.92
CA GLY A 96 4.36 -1.14 2.07
C GLY A 96 5.64 -0.80 1.31
N LEU A 97 6.64 -1.69 1.35
CA LEU A 97 7.87 -1.58 0.56
C LEU A 97 7.60 -1.63 -0.95
N ALA A 98 6.67 -2.47 -1.38
CA ALA A 98 6.26 -2.56 -2.78
C ALA A 98 5.58 -1.27 -3.26
N PHE A 99 4.73 -0.65 -2.43
CA PHE A 99 4.16 0.67 -2.70
C PHE A 99 5.23 1.77 -2.81
N LEU A 100 6.21 1.78 -1.89
CA LEU A 100 7.37 2.68 -1.99
C LEU A 100 8.10 2.47 -3.33
N GLY A 101 8.29 1.21 -3.73
CA GLY A 101 8.85 0.83 -5.02
C GLY A 101 8.07 1.42 -6.20
N MET A 102 6.74 1.30 -6.23
CA MET A 102 5.92 1.87 -7.30
C MET A 102 6.06 3.40 -7.43
N GLY A 103 6.24 4.12 -6.31
CA GLY A 103 6.42 5.58 -6.35
C GLY A 103 7.84 6.02 -6.73
N MET A 104 8.84 5.14 -6.57
CA MET A 104 10.24 5.43 -6.91
C MET A 104 10.63 4.92 -8.30
N LEU A 105 9.98 3.85 -8.78
CA LEU A 105 10.28 3.21 -10.05
C LEU A 105 9.41 3.82 -11.16
N PRO A 106 10.04 4.31 -12.24
CA PRO A 106 9.32 4.96 -13.32
C PRO A 106 8.43 3.98 -14.08
N LEU A 107 7.24 4.45 -14.45
CA LEU A 107 6.33 3.78 -15.38
C LEU A 107 6.28 4.59 -16.67
N ASP A 108 6.71 4.01 -17.79
CA ASP A 108 6.60 4.60 -19.12
C ASP A 108 5.46 3.91 -19.89
N PRO A 109 4.32 4.59 -20.12
CA PRO A 109 3.20 4.02 -20.88
C PRO A 109 3.53 3.72 -22.34
N THR A 110 4.59 4.32 -22.89
CA THR A 110 5.03 4.15 -24.28
C THR A 110 6.03 3.01 -24.45
N ASP A 111 6.65 2.55 -23.35
CA ASP A 111 7.58 1.43 -23.32
C ASP A 111 7.33 0.55 -22.08
N LEU A 112 6.28 -0.27 -22.15
CA LEU A 112 5.91 -1.17 -21.05
C LEU A 112 6.89 -2.35 -20.87
N ASP A 113 7.60 -2.72 -21.94
CA ASP A 113 8.58 -3.81 -21.92
C ASP A 113 9.98 -3.33 -21.49
N GLY A 114 10.18 -2.01 -21.44
CA GLY A 114 11.37 -1.38 -20.90
C GLY A 114 11.68 -1.82 -19.47
N ARG A 115 12.97 -1.92 -19.14
CA ARG A 115 13.46 -2.36 -17.82
C ARG A 115 12.87 -1.55 -16.66
N ALA A 116 12.66 -0.26 -16.87
CA ALA A 116 12.04 0.66 -15.92
C ALA A 116 10.59 0.26 -15.60
N SER A 117 9.76 0.15 -16.65
CA SER A 117 8.36 -0.26 -16.54
C SER A 117 8.20 -1.67 -15.96
N GLN A 118 9.11 -2.60 -16.30
CA GLN A 118 9.15 -3.95 -15.70
C GLN A 118 9.48 -3.92 -14.20
N ALA A 119 10.38 -3.05 -13.75
CA ALA A 119 10.65 -2.88 -12.33
C ALA A 119 9.42 -2.32 -11.59
N HIS A 120 8.74 -1.33 -12.17
CA HIS A 120 7.48 -0.82 -11.62
C HIS A 120 6.40 -1.91 -11.57
N ALA A 121 6.23 -2.69 -12.64
CA ALA A 121 5.30 -3.81 -12.70
C ALA A 121 5.62 -4.90 -11.67
N THR A 122 6.90 -5.16 -11.41
CA THR A 122 7.35 -6.08 -10.36
C THR A 122 6.96 -5.58 -8.98
N ALA A 123 7.14 -4.28 -8.71
CA ALA A 123 6.69 -3.67 -7.45
C ALA A 123 5.17 -3.77 -7.31
N TRP A 124 4.41 -3.52 -8.37
CA TRP A 124 2.96 -3.70 -8.38
C TRP A 124 2.54 -5.14 -8.09
N LEU A 125 3.17 -6.12 -8.74
CA LEU A 125 2.87 -7.54 -8.53
C LEU A 125 3.22 -7.97 -7.10
N LEU A 126 4.39 -7.54 -6.59
CA LEU A 126 4.82 -7.80 -5.22
C LEU A 126 3.82 -7.25 -4.20
N TRP A 127 3.31 -6.03 -4.44
CA TRP A 127 2.25 -5.49 -3.60
C TRP A 127 1.01 -6.38 -3.64
N ALA A 128 0.53 -6.79 -4.82
CA ALA A 128 -0.69 -7.60 -4.95
C ALA A 128 -0.57 -8.94 -4.20
N VAL A 129 0.56 -9.64 -4.38
CA VAL A 129 0.80 -10.96 -3.74
C VAL A 129 1.17 -10.86 -2.26
N ALA A 130 1.59 -9.70 -1.77
CA ALA A 130 1.84 -9.49 -0.35
C ALA A 130 0.59 -8.99 0.38
N PHE A 131 -0.03 -7.93 -0.14
CA PHE A 131 -1.14 -7.25 0.52
C PHE A 131 -2.38 -8.14 0.65
N VAL A 132 -2.82 -8.76 -0.46
CA VAL A 132 -4.07 -9.55 -0.45
C VAL A 132 -3.95 -10.74 0.49
N PRO A 133 -2.94 -11.63 0.39
CA PRO A 133 -2.80 -12.72 1.34
C PRO A 133 -2.51 -12.24 2.77
N GLY A 134 -1.75 -11.15 2.93
CA GLY A 134 -1.47 -10.57 4.24
C GLY A 134 -2.74 -10.15 4.98
N MET A 135 -3.64 -9.43 4.30
CA MET A 135 -4.93 -9.02 4.83
C MET A 135 -5.84 -10.22 5.13
N LEU A 136 -5.88 -11.23 4.25
CA LEU A 136 -6.67 -12.44 4.47
C LEU A 136 -6.19 -13.23 5.68
N LEU A 137 -4.87 -13.38 5.87
CA LEU A 137 -4.29 -14.08 7.03
C LEU A 137 -4.57 -13.33 8.34
N ILE A 138 -4.46 -12.00 8.34
CA ILE A 138 -4.80 -11.16 9.50
C ILE A 138 -6.29 -11.29 9.82
N ALA A 139 -7.16 -11.18 8.81
CA ALA A 139 -8.60 -11.30 8.99
C ALA A 139 -8.99 -12.67 9.55
N ALA A 140 -8.45 -13.76 8.99
CA ALA A 140 -8.69 -15.11 9.47
C ALA A 140 -8.22 -15.30 10.92
N ALA A 141 -7.05 -14.77 11.29
CA ALA A 141 -6.57 -14.82 12.66
C ALA A 141 -7.51 -14.09 13.63
N LEU A 142 -7.96 -12.89 13.28
CA LEU A 142 -8.88 -12.10 14.11
C LEU A 142 -10.25 -12.77 14.26
N LEU A 143 -10.77 -13.39 13.22
CA LEU A 143 -12.04 -14.13 13.27
C LEU A 143 -11.94 -15.36 14.16
N ASN A 144 -10.84 -16.12 14.07
CA ASN A 144 -10.62 -17.32 14.89
C ASN A 144 -10.41 -16.97 16.39
N ASP A 145 -9.73 -15.86 16.67
CA ASP A 145 -9.56 -15.34 18.04
C ASP A 145 -10.89 -14.85 18.64
N ALA A 146 -11.84 -14.38 17.81
CA ALA A 146 -13.16 -13.96 18.26
C ALA A 146 -14.08 -15.16 18.56
N THR A 147 -13.95 -16.26 17.82
CA THR A 147 -14.73 -17.50 18.04
C THR A 147 -14.23 -18.35 19.20
N THR A 148 -13.08 -18.02 19.78
CA THR A 148 -12.46 -18.75 20.91
C THR A 148 -12.60 -18.04 22.25
N ARG A 149 -13.31 -16.90 22.30
CA ARG A 149 -13.70 -16.17 23.52
C ARG A 149 -15.16 -16.42 23.86
#